data_AF-A0AA41S9Q8-F1
#
_entry.id   AF-A0AA41S9Q8-F1
#
_cell.length_a   1.000
_cell.length_b   1.000
_cell.length_c   1.000
_cell.angle_alpha   90.00
_cell.angle_beta   90.00
_cell.angle_gamma   90.00
#
_symmetry.space_group_name_H-M   'P 1'
#
loop_
_entity.id
_entity.type
_entity.pdbx_description
1 polymer ?
#
loop_
_entity_poly.entity_id
_entity_poly.type
_entity_poly.pdbx_seq_one_letter_code
_entity_poly.pdbx_strand_id
1 'polypeptide(L)'
;MHLGVLATAWHAVSTGTMFTVYYKPRTSPAEFIVPFDQYMESVKNNHSIGMRFKMRFEGEEAPEQRFTGTIVGNGESDPNRWPSSKWRSLKELLVRVMSPILPKSLLHGSGLQRMRKQTC
;
A
#
# COMPACT_ATOMS: atom_id res chain seq x y z
N MET A 1 -4.88 13.13 -16.95
CA MET A 1 -6.19 12.56 -16.56
C MET A 1 -6.38 12.47 -15.03
N HIS A 2 -5.90 13.43 -14.22
CA HIS A 2 -6.10 13.39 -12.76
C HIS A 2 -7.36 14.13 -12.32
N LEU A 3 -7.65 15.29 -12.92
CA LEU A 3 -8.79 16.12 -12.56
C LEU A 3 -10.13 15.46 -12.89
N GLY A 4 -10.21 14.73 -14.01
CA GLY A 4 -11.41 14.02 -14.41
C GLY A 4 -11.85 12.95 -13.41
N VAL A 5 -10.91 12.23 -12.79
CA VAL A 5 -11.25 11.23 -11.76
C VAL A 5 -11.86 11.90 -10.53
N LEU A 6 -11.27 13.01 -10.07
CA LEU A 6 -11.79 13.77 -8.94
C LEU A 6 -13.16 14.38 -9.22
N ALA A 7 -13.33 14.98 -10.40
CA ALA A 7 -14.60 15.58 -10.82
C ALA A 7 -15.72 14.54 -10.90
N THR A 8 -15.45 13.37 -11.48
CA THR A 8 -16.44 12.28 -11.58
C THR A 8 -16.81 11.74 -10.20
N ALA A 9 -15.83 11.48 -9.34
CA ALA A 9 -16.09 11.01 -7.97
C ALA A 9 -16.90 12.04 -7.17
N TRP A 10 -16.53 13.33 -7.26
CA TRP A 10 -17.24 14.42 -6.61
C TRP A 10 -18.70 14.52 -7.07
N HIS A 11 -18.94 14.45 -8.38
CA HIS A 11 -20.27 14.49 -8.95
C HIS A 11 -21.11 13.30 -8.47
N ALA A 12 -20.57 12.08 -8.54
CA ALA A 12 -21.24 10.87 -8.09
C ALA A 12 -21.67 10.94 -6.61
N VAL A 13 -20.79 11.42 -5.72
CA VAL A 13 -21.11 11.62 -4.30
C VAL A 13 -22.20 12.68 -4.13
N SER A 14 -22.08 13.81 -4.84
CA SER A 14 -23.01 14.95 -4.71
C SER A 14 -24.41 14.63 -5.22
N THR A 15 -24.54 13.79 -6.25
CA THR A 15 -25.82 13.44 -6.88
C THR A 15 -26.34 12.06 -6.50
N GLY A 16 -25.59 11.29 -5.69
CA GLY A 16 -25.93 9.90 -5.35
C GLY A 16 -25.95 8.96 -6.56
N THR A 17 -25.10 9.20 -7.56
CA THR A 17 -25.03 8.39 -8.78
C THR A 17 -23.83 7.44 -8.76
N MET A 18 -23.88 6.40 -9.58
CA MET A 18 -22.77 5.45 -9.73
C MET A 18 -21.69 6.01 -10.67
N PHE A 19 -20.43 5.62 -10.42
CA PHE A 19 -19.33 5.84 -11.34
C PHE A 19 -18.43 4.61 -11.43
N THR A 20 -17.66 4.52 -12.52
CA THR A 20 -16.79 3.37 -12.78
C THR A 20 -15.33 3.75 -12.60
N VAL A 21 -14.57 2.86 -11.97
CA VAL A 21 -13.12 2.96 -11.83
C VAL A 21 -12.46 1.72 -12.45
N TYR A 22 -11.35 1.92 -13.15
CA TYR A 22 -10.57 0.82 -13.71
C TYR A 22 -9.43 0.46 -12.76
N TYR A 23 -9.50 -0.73 -12.16
CA TYR A 23 -8.43 -1.28 -11.33
C TYR A 23 -7.58 -2.27 -12.13
N LYS A 24 -6.28 -2.02 -12.19
CA LYS A 24 -5.30 -2.92 -12.84
C LYS A 24 -4.29 -3.40 -11.80
N PRO A 25 -4.51 -4.53 -11.11
CA PRO A 25 -3.67 -4.99 -10.01
C PRO A 25 -2.19 -5.15 -10.38
N ARG A 26 -1.91 -5.52 -11.64
CA ARG A 26 -0.53 -5.62 -12.12
C ARG A 26 0.10 -4.24 -12.26
N THR A 27 -0.52 -3.25 -12.88
CA THR A 27 0.11 -1.94 -13.09
C THR A 27 -0.09 -0.95 -11.95
N SER A 28 -0.97 -1.24 -10.99
CA SER A 28 -1.31 -0.36 -9.87
C SER A 28 -0.42 -0.68 -8.67
N PRO A 29 0.43 0.25 -8.20
CA PRO A 29 1.36 0.00 -7.10
C PRO A 29 0.71 0.06 -5.71
N ALA A 30 -0.59 0.31 -5.59
CA ALA A 30 -1.30 0.27 -4.31
C ALA A 30 -2.79 0.00 -4.55
N GLU A 31 -3.39 -0.80 -3.66
CA GLU A 31 -4.83 -1.01 -3.62
C GLU A 31 -5.51 0.27 -3.12
N PHE A 32 -6.36 0.86 -3.96
CA PHE A 32 -7.08 2.11 -3.66
C PHE A 32 -8.58 1.88 -3.41
N ILE A 33 -9.05 0.65 -3.56
CA ILE A 33 -10.40 0.22 -3.21
C ILE A 33 -10.23 -0.78 -2.07
N VAL A 34 -10.64 -0.41 -0.87
CA VAL A 34 -10.53 -1.23 0.34
C VAL A 34 -11.94 -1.46 0.88
N PRO A 35 -12.34 -2.71 1.18
CA PRO A 35 -13.62 -2.97 1.85
C PRO A 35 -13.76 -2.18 3.14
N PHE A 36 -14.95 -1.64 3.40
CA PHE A 36 -15.19 -0.75 4.53
C PHE A 36 -14.80 -1.38 5.87
N ASP A 37 -15.18 -2.64 6.10
CA ASP A 37 -14.90 -3.32 7.38
C ASP A 37 -13.39 -3.50 7.62
N GLN A 38 -12.65 -3.87 6.58
CA GLN A 38 -11.18 -3.97 6.64
C GLN A 38 -10.54 -2.63 6.94
N TYR A 39 -11.02 -1.56 6.30
CA TYR A 39 -10.57 -0.21 6.60
C TYR A 39 -10.84 0.17 8.06
N MET A 40 -12.05 -0.06 8.56
CA MET A 40 -12.41 0.29 9.93
C MET A 40 -11.63 -0.53 10.97
N GLU A 41 -11.32 -1.78 10.69
CA GLU A 41 -10.43 -2.60 11.53
C GLU A 41 -9.00 -2.05 11.55
N SER A 42 -8.45 -1.71 10.37
CA SER A 42 -7.10 -1.13 10.26
C SER A 42 -6.94 0.18 11.03
N VAL A 43 -7.99 1.01 11.06
CA VAL A 43 -7.98 2.32 11.75
C VAL A 43 -8.08 2.17 13.27
N LYS A 44 -8.71 1.08 13.76
CA LYS A 44 -8.75 0.77 15.20
C LYS A 44 -7.40 0.26 15.71
N ASN A 45 -6.59 -0.35 14.83
CA ASN A 45 -5.27 -0.82 15.20
C ASN A 45 -4.34 0.37 15.48
N ASN A 46 -3.78 0.41 16.70
CA ASN A 46 -2.82 1.44 17.08
C ASN A 46 -1.48 1.18 16.40
N HIS A 47 -1.20 1.88 15.30
CA HIS A 47 0.08 1.82 14.58
C HIS A 47 1.11 2.76 15.21
N SER A 48 1.91 2.26 16.15
CA SER A 48 2.96 3.03 16.83
C SER A 48 4.34 2.85 16.18
N ILE A 49 5.18 3.87 16.35
CA ILE A 49 6.57 3.86 15.90
C ILE A 49 7.30 2.71 16.61
N GLY A 50 8.05 1.92 15.85
CA GLY A 50 8.75 0.72 16.34
C GLY A 50 7.95 -0.59 16.17
N MET A 51 6.66 -0.53 15.83
CA MET A 51 5.90 -1.74 15.51
C MET A 51 6.45 -2.43 14.27
N ARG A 52 6.58 -3.75 14.35
CA ARG A 52 7.02 -4.60 13.24
C ARG A 52 5.79 -5.24 12.60
N PHE A 53 5.73 -5.21 11.28
CA PHE A 53 4.68 -5.86 10.50
C PHE A 53 5.29 -6.79 9.45
N LYS A 54 4.51 -7.76 9.00
CA LYS A 54 4.91 -8.68 7.93
C LYS A 54 4.07 -8.36 6.70
N MET A 55 4.74 -8.37 5.56
CA MET A 55 4.14 -8.00 4.29
C MET A 55 4.52 -9.02 3.23
N ARG A 56 3.53 -9.45 2.46
CA ARG A 56 3.76 -10.37 1.34
C ARG A 56 3.87 -9.57 0.06
N PHE A 57 4.91 -9.88 -0.70
CA PHE A 57 5.10 -9.33 -2.03
C PHE A 57 5.13 -10.48 -3.04
N GLU A 58 4.31 -10.36 -4.07
CA GLU A 58 4.39 -11.22 -5.24
C GLU A 58 5.62 -10.79 -6.05
N GLY A 59 6.71 -11.56 -5.94
CA GLY A 59 7.92 -11.38 -6.74
C GLY A 59 7.89 -12.28 -7.96
N GLU A 60 8.50 -11.84 -9.06
CA GLU A 60 8.65 -12.62 -10.29
C GLU A 60 9.54 -13.87 -10.10
N GLU A 61 10.38 -13.87 -9.06
CA GLU A 61 11.44 -14.86 -8.83
C GLU A 61 11.09 -15.91 -7.76
N ALA A 62 10.04 -15.71 -6.96
CA ALA A 62 9.59 -16.69 -5.96
C ALA A 62 8.11 -16.50 -5.58
N PRO A 63 7.34 -17.59 -5.34
CA PRO A 63 5.90 -17.54 -5.12
C PRO A 63 5.44 -16.72 -3.90
N GLU A 64 6.30 -16.51 -2.88
CA GLU A 64 6.04 -15.54 -1.80
C GLU A 64 7.37 -14.97 -1.25
N GLN A 65 7.69 -13.71 -1.54
CA GLN A 65 8.75 -13.01 -0.80
C GLN A 65 8.14 -12.35 0.43
N ARG A 66 8.60 -12.78 1.61
CA ARG A 66 8.18 -12.23 2.90
C ARG A 66 9.14 -11.11 3.29
N PHE A 67 8.58 -9.94 3.54
CA PHE A 67 9.31 -8.81 4.05
C PHE A 67 8.81 -8.51 5.44
N THR A 68 9.73 -8.12 6.30
CA THR A 68 9.38 -7.57 7.61
C THR A 68 9.63 -6.07 7.55
N GLY A 69 8.60 -5.29 7.83
CA GLY A 69 8.71 -3.85 7.95
C GLY A 69 8.69 -3.40 9.40
N THR A 70 9.24 -2.22 9.65
CA THR A 70 9.11 -1.50 10.92
C THR A 70 8.53 -0.12 10.65
N ILE A 71 7.52 0.28 11.43
CA ILE A 71 6.96 1.64 11.37
C ILE A 71 7.99 2.60 11.95
N VAL A 72 8.47 3.54 11.14
CA VAL A 72 9.48 4.54 11.53
C VAL A 72 8.88 5.93 11.73
N GLY A 73 7.60 6.11 11.39
CA GLY A 73 6.91 7.37 11.58
C GLY A 73 5.48 7.34 11.06
N ASN A 74 4.72 8.34 11.47
CA ASN A 74 3.34 8.55 11.08
C ASN A 74 3.22 10.00 10.57
N GLY A 75 2.47 10.20 9.48
CA GLY A 75 2.23 11.52 8.92
C GLY A 75 1.46 11.44 7.61
N GLU A 76 0.58 12.42 7.37
CA GLU A 76 -0.23 12.49 6.16
C GLU A 76 0.64 12.62 4.91
N SER A 77 0.28 11.90 3.83
CA SER A 77 1.09 11.90 2.62
C SER A 77 1.04 13.22 1.86
N ASP A 78 -0.08 13.93 1.92
CA ASP A 78 -0.29 15.24 1.29
C ASP A 78 -1.31 16.05 2.11
N PRO A 79 -0.88 16.63 3.25
CA PRO A 79 -1.78 17.34 4.18
C PRO A 79 -2.41 18.59 3.56
N ASN A 80 -1.79 19.19 2.54
CA ASN A 80 -2.29 20.39 1.89
C ASN A 80 -3.50 20.09 0.98
N ARG A 81 -3.50 18.93 0.33
CA ARG A 81 -4.60 18.54 -0.58
C ARG A 81 -5.61 17.61 0.06
N TRP A 82 -5.17 16.76 0.99
CA TRP A 82 -5.96 15.71 1.61
C TRP A 82 -5.75 15.68 3.13
N PRO A 83 -6.16 16.74 3.85
CA PRO A 83 -6.03 16.77 5.30
C PRO A 83 -6.78 15.59 5.91
N SER A 84 -6.25 15.01 6.99
CA SER A 84 -6.77 13.84 7.70
C SER A 84 -6.80 12.51 6.92
N SER A 85 -6.21 12.46 5.73
CA SER A 85 -6.17 11.23 4.93
C SER A 85 -5.26 10.17 5.55
N LYS A 86 -5.77 8.93 5.65
CA LYS A 86 -5.00 7.74 6.04
C LYS A 86 -4.24 7.13 4.87
N TRP A 87 -4.36 7.69 3.66
CA TRP A 87 -3.66 7.19 2.49
C TRP A 87 -2.15 7.32 2.67
N ARG A 88 -1.46 6.17 2.75
CA ARG A 88 0.00 6.06 2.92
C ARG A 88 0.52 6.88 4.12
N SER A 89 -0.25 6.96 5.20
CA SER A 89 0.12 7.77 6.36
C SER A 89 1.19 7.15 7.27
N LEU A 90 1.64 5.93 6.97
CA LEU A 90 2.69 5.23 7.69
C LEU A 90 4.00 5.28 6.88
N LYS A 91 5.06 5.76 7.53
CA LYS A 91 6.44 5.64 7.05
C LYS A 91 7.00 4.33 7.58
N GLU A 92 7.54 3.52 6.67
CA GLU A 92 7.93 2.15 6.95
C GLU A 92 9.34 1.91 6.41
N LEU A 93 10.14 1.13 7.14
CA LEU A 93 11.43 0.61 6.67
C LEU A 93 11.28 -0.90 6.44
N LEU A 94 11.48 -1.36 5.20
CA LEU A 94 11.34 -2.77 4.82
C LEU A 94 12.70 -3.47 4.81
N VAL A 95 12.75 -4.66 5.42
CA VAL A 95 13.88 -5.58 5.33
C VAL A 95 13.45 -6.84 4.60
N ARG A 96 14.19 -7.21 3.55
CA ARG A 96 13.99 -8.47 2.82
C ARG A 96 14.46 -9.62 3.69
N VAL A 97 13.55 -10.52 4.07
CA VAL A 97 13.95 -11.76 4.72
C VAL A 97 14.37 -12.72 3.61
N MET A 98 15.67 -12.94 3.47
CA MET A 98 16.17 -13.97 2.56
C MET A 98 15.71 -15.33 3.10
N SER A 99 14.83 -16.01 2.36
CA SER A 99 14.50 -17.42 2.64
C SER A 99 15.80 -18.23 2.62
N PRO A 100 16.07 -19.12 3.60
CA PRO A 100 17.34 -19.84 3.73
C PRO A 100 17.60 -20.92 2.64
N ILE A 101 16.82 -20.97 1.55
CA ILE A 101 16.78 -22.11 0.62
C ILE A 101 17.26 -21.76 -0.81
N LEU A 102 18.07 -20.72 -1.05
CA LEU A 102 18.69 -20.52 -2.38
C LEU A 102 20.17 -20.07 -2.33
N PRO A 103 21.01 -20.56 -3.27
CA PRO A 103 22.44 -20.27 -3.32
C PRO A 103 22.75 -18.79 -3.66
N LYS A 104 23.89 -18.32 -3.14
CA LYS A 104 24.33 -16.92 -3.04
C LYS A 104 24.74 -16.23 -4.37
N SER A 105 24.25 -16.66 -5.54
CA SER A 105 24.74 -16.16 -6.84
C SER A 105 23.97 -14.99 -7.46
N LEU A 106 22.90 -14.48 -6.83
CA LEU A 106 22.08 -13.39 -7.37
C LEU A 106 22.05 -12.18 -6.43
N LEU A 107 23.20 -11.52 -6.27
CA LEU A 107 23.31 -10.25 -5.54
C LEU A 107 23.80 -9.13 -6.47
N HIS A 108 23.20 -8.95 -7.65
CA HIS A 108 23.30 -7.70 -8.41
C HIS A 108 21.97 -7.46 -9.12
N GLY A 109 21.18 -6.53 -8.59
CA GLY A 109 19.89 -6.19 -9.16
C GLY A 109 19.18 -5.16 -8.32
N SER A 110 19.46 -3.89 -8.58
CA SER A 110 18.67 -2.73 -8.19
C SER A 110 17.30 -2.79 -8.89
N GLY A 111 16.44 -3.72 -8.45
CA GLY A 111 15.07 -3.84 -8.91
C GLY A 111 14.14 -3.09 -7.97
N LEU A 112 13.43 -2.07 -8.48
CA LEU A 112 12.27 -1.47 -7.83
C LEU A 112 11.26 -2.61 -7.52
N GLN A 113 11.29 -3.17 -6.31
CA GLN A 113 10.37 -4.23 -5.95
C GLN A 113 8.98 -3.65 -5.67
N ARG A 114 8.02 -4.17 -6.43
CA ARG A 114 6.63 -3.71 -6.55
C ARG A 114 5.92 -3.85 -5.21
N MET A 115 5.52 -2.72 -4.63
CA MET A 115 4.94 -2.74 -3.28
C MET A 115 3.46 -3.13 -3.29
N ARG A 116 3.07 -4.32 -2.84
CA ARG A 116 1.67 -4.57 -2.43
C ARG A 116 1.52 -4.17 -0.98
N LYS A 117 0.90 -3.01 -0.74
CA LYS A 117 0.39 -2.61 0.58
C LYS A 117 -0.78 -3.48 1.02
N GLN A 118 -0.48 -4.71 1.47
CA GLN A 118 -1.30 -5.37 2.47
C GLN A 118 -1.08 -4.64 3.80
N THR A 119 -1.75 -3.51 3.95
CA THR A 119 -1.93 -2.88 5.25
C THR A 119 -2.98 -3.71 5.99
N CYS A 120 -2.62 -4.20 7.18
CA CYS A 120 -3.55 -4.76 8.18
C CYS A 120 -4.58 -3.72 8.59
#